data_AF-A0A523TX42-F1
#
_entry.id   AF-A0A523TX42-F1
#
_cell.length_a   1.000
_cell.length_b   1.000
_cell.length_c   1.000
_cell.angle_alpha   90.00
_cell.angle_beta   90.00
_cell.angle_gamma   90.00
#
_symmetry.space_group_name_H-M   'P 1'
#
loop_
_entity.id
_entity.type
_entity.pdbx_description
1 polymer ?
#
loop_
_entity_poly.entity_id
_entity_poly.type
_entity_poly.pdbx_seq_one_letter_code
_entity_poly.pdbx_strand_id
1 'polypeptide(L)'
;MPETVQKTLFRSLPGIYRREEEDGFTYRLLGLFAGVLEDLEDKVYGLHRQVNPAEAEARLLPWLASWVALLLDETWEESKRRELIRRMVVLYTVRGTVEGIREFVEIYTGIKPEIVEESGAGWRIGVKSTIGKDAKVFGTWEENAHRFSVLVKTFDEFDLERREKIRGRVLIEKPAHTELVHVGWFASYWQIGVRSTAGVDMKVGG
;
A
#
# COMPACT_ATOMS: atom_id res chain seq x y z
N MET A 1 -18.01 31.16 29.72
CA MET A 1 -16.77 31.13 28.93
C MET A 1 -15.91 30.00 29.47
N PRO A 2 -15.18 29.25 28.63
CA PRO A 2 -14.20 28.29 29.12
C PRO A 2 -13.19 29.01 30.03
N GLU A 3 -12.79 28.34 31.10
CA GLU A 3 -11.80 28.81 32.06
C GLU A 3 -10.45 28.93 31.34
N THR A 4 -9.76 30.08 31.42
CA THR A 4 -8.46 30.29 30.77
C THR A 4 -7.40 29.36 31.35
N VAL A 5 -6.42 28.96 30.53
CA VAL A 5 -5.32 28.07 30.96
C VAL A 5 -4.58 28.67 32.16
N GLN A 6 -4.39 29.99 32.18
CA GLN A 6 -3.81 30.72 33.30
C GLN A 6 -4.54 30.48 34.64
N LYS A 7 -5.87 30.47 34.61
CA LYS A 7 -6.69 30.26 35.81
C LYS A 7 -6.65 28.81 36.28
N THR A 8 -6.63 27.87 35.34
CA THR A 8 -6.40 26.45 35.61
C THR A 8 -5.03 26.21 36.26
N LEU A 9 -3.98 26.82 35.72
CA LEU A 9 -2.62 26.74 36.28
C LEU A 9 -2.57 27.33 37.68
N PHE A 10 -3.17 28.51 37.90
CA PHE A 10 -3.20 29.14 39.22
C PHE A 10 -3.92 28.25 40.25
N ARG A 11 -5.04 27.63 39.88
CA ARG A 11 -5.76 26.66 40.73
C ARG A 11 -4.96 25.38 40.98
N SER A 12 -4.07 24.97 40.08
CA SER A 12 -3.23 23.78 40.27
C SER A 12 -2.10 24.00 41.29
N LEU A 13 -1.77 25.25 41.64
CA LEU A 13 -0.70 25.55 42.58
C LEU A 13 -1.07 25.23 44.05
N PRO A 14 -0.09 24.84 44.88
CA PRO A 14 -0.27 24.73 46.33
C PRO A 14 -0.76 26.05 46.96
N GLY A 15 -1.55 25.96 48.03
CA GLY A 15 -2.20 27.12 48.65
C GLY A 15 -1.25 28.23 49.12
N ILE A 16 0.02 27.91 49.42
CA ILE A 16 1.04 28.90 49.80
C ILE A 16 1.36 29.91 48.67
N TYR A 17 1.17 29.50 47.41
CA TYR A 17 1.41 30.33 46.22
C TYR A 17 0.14 31.04 45.70
N ARG A 18 -1.02 30.77 46.31
CA ARG A 18 -2.31 31.42 45.99
C ARG A 18 -2.73 32.47 47.03
N ARG A 19 -1.76 33.07 47.72
CA ARG A 19 -2.05 34.09 48.75
C ARG A 19 -2.52 35.42 48.14
N GLU A 20 -2.05 35.73 46.95
CA GLU A 20 -2.47 36.90 46.19
C GLU A 20 -3.70 36.55 45.33
N GLU A 21 -4.61 37.50 45.13
CA GLU A 21 -5.79 37.33 44.27
C GLU A 21 -5.40 37.27 42.77
N GLU A 22 -6.39 37.13 41.86
CA GLU A 22 -6.23 37.02 40.40
C GLU A 22 -5.66 38.29 39.71
N ASP A 23 -4.95 39.15 40.45
CA ASP A 23 -4.17 40.31 40.00
C ASP A 23 -2.75 40.34 40.61
N GLY A 24 -2.36 39.28 41.33
CA GLY A 24 -1.04 39.13 41.94
C GLY A 24 0.10 38.98 40.95
N PHE A 25 1.33 39.10 41.44
CA PHE A 25 2.54 38.81 40.67
C PHE A 25 2.53 37.37 40.15
N THR A 26 2.16 36.42 41.01
CA THR A 26 2.12 35.00 40.65
C THR A 26 1.12 34.73 39.53
N TYR A 27 -0.07 35.34 39.61
CA TYR A 27 -1.08 35.18 38.56
C TYR A 27 -0.58 35.75 37.22
N ARG A 28 -0.02 36.96 37.20
CA ARG A 28 0.55 37.57 35.97
C ARG A 28 1.74 36.77 35.41
N LEU A 29 2.63 36.27 36.27
CA LEU A 29 3.76 35.42 35.88
C LEU A 29 3.27 34.14 35.18
N LEU A 30 2.24 33.50 35.72
CA LEU A 30 1.61 32.32 35.10
C LEU A 30 0.99 32.65 33.74
N GLY A 31 0.56 33.89 33.50
CA GLY A 31 0.06 34.32 32.20
C GLY A 31 1.08 34.15 31.07
N LEU A 32 2.38 34.36 31.36
CA LEU A 32 3.45 34.11 30.39
C LEU A 32 3.56 32.63 30.01
N PHE A 33 3.42 31.74 30.99
CA PHE A 33 3.44 30.29 30.75
C PHE A 33 2.14 29.79 30.12
N ALA A 34 1.00 30.38 30.49
CA ALA A 34 -0.30 30.05 29.94
C ALA A 34 -0.32 30.27 28.43
N GLY A 35 0.21 31.38 27.92
CA GLY A 35 0.28 31.62 26.47
C GLY A 35 1.09 30.55 25.72
N VAL A 36 2.23 30.13 26.27
CA VAL A 36 3.03 29.04 25.67
C VAL A 36 2.27 27.70 25.69
N LEU A 37 1.52 27.43 26.76
CA LEU A 37 0.75 26.20 26.89
C LEU A 37 -0.49 26.21 25.99
N GLU A 38 -1.17 27.35 25.84
CA GLU A 38 -2.28 27.56 24.90
C GLU A 38 -1.82 27.30 23.45
N ASP A 39 -0.68 27.85 23.03
CA ASP A 39 -0.10 27.57 21.71
C ASP A 39 0.21 26.08 21.50
N LEU A 40 0.61 25.37 22.57
CA LEU A 40 0.86 23.94 22.52
C LEU A 40 -0.45 23.15 22.44
N GLU A 41 -1.44 23.51 23.26
CA GLU A 41 -2.78 22.93 23.22
C GLU A 41 -3.40 23.06 21.84
N ASP A 42 -3.32 24.23 21.21
CA ASP A 42 -3.81 24.45 19.85
C ASP A 42 -3.14 23.52 18.83
N LYS A 43 -1.82 23.30 18.96
CA LYS A 43 -1.10 22.32 18.12
C LYS A 43 -1.56 20.89 18.36
N VAL A 44 -1.76 20.51 19.63
CA VAL A 44 -2.24 19.18 20.02
C VAL A 44 -3.67 18.97 19.52
N TYR A 45 -4.56 19.95 19.70
CA TYR A 45 -5.91 19.93 19.14
C TYR A 45 -5.87 19.81 17.63
N GLY A 46 -4.89 20.39 16.95
CA GLY A 46 -4.70 20.24 15.50
C GLY A 46 -4.20 18.87 15.03
N LEU A 47 -3.69 18.01 15.92
CA LEU A 47 -2.99 16.77 15.56
C LEU A 47 -3.89 15.76 14.83
N HIS A 48 -5.19 15.72 15.15
CA HIS A 48 -6.14 14.81 14.50
C HIS A 48 -6.19 15.00 12.96
N ARG A 49 -5.95 16.22 12.47
CA ARG A 49 -5.88 16.52 11.04
C ARG A 49 -4.65 15.90 10.38
N GLN A 50 -3.54 15.87 11.12
CA GLN A 50 -2.27 15.32 10.65
C GLN A 50 -2.24 13.79 10.59
N VAL A 51 -3.15 13.11 11.29
CA VAL A 51 -3.35 11.65 11.16
C VAL A 51 -4.37 11.26 10.09
N ASN A 52 -5.16 12.20 9.57
CA ASN A 52 -6.06 11.97 8.44
C ASN A 52 -5.29 12.14 7.11
N PRO A 53 -5.11 11.09 6.30
CA PRO A 53 -4.33 11.19 5.07
C PRO A 53 -4.88 12.17 4.02
N ALA A 54 -6.13 12.67 4.09
CA ALA A 54 -6.54 13.75 3.19
C ALA A 54 -6.14 15.15 3.65
N GLU A 55 -6.00 15.36 4.95
CA GLU A 55 -5.78 16.68 5.53
C GLU A 55 -4.33 16.88 5.99
N ALA A 56 -3.62 15.79 6.25
CA ALA A 56 -2.24 15.82 6.71
C ALA A 56 -1.34 16.58 5.74
N GLU A 57 -0.31 17.23 6.27
CA GLU A 57 0.72 17.84 5.43
C GLU A 57 1.44 16.79 4.56
N ALA A 58 1.76 17.13 3.32
CA ALA A 58 2.37 16.20 2.36
C ALA A 58 3.65 15.53 2.88
N ARG A 59 4.44 16.26 3.68
CA ARG A 59 5.67 15.77 4.32
C ARG A 59 5.44 14.66 5.35
N LEU A 60 4.23 14.53 5.89
CA LEU A 60 3.87 13.50 6.86
C LEU A 60 3.34 12.22 6.19
N LEU A 61 3.04 12.25 4.89
CA LEU A 61 2.55 11.07 4.17
C LEU A 61 3.50 9.87 4.24
N PRO A 62 4.83 10.01 4.11
CA PRO A 62 5.76 8.88 4.30
C PRO A 62 5.70 8.29 5.70
N TRP A 63 5.52 9.14 6.72
CA TRP A 63 5.38 8.70 8.11
C TRP A 63 4.07 7.95 8.33
N LEU A 64 2.94 8.46 7.81
CA LEU A 64 1.65 7.74 7.84
C LEU A 64 1.71 6.42 7.06
N ALA A 65 2.39 6.40 5.91
CA ALA A 65 2.56 5.18 5.13
C ALA A 65 3.34 4.10 5.89
N SER A 66 4.31 4.49 6.72
CA SER A 66 5.06 3.56 7.57
C SER A 66 4.17 2.82 8.59
N TRP A 67 3.11 3.45 9.08
CA TRP A 67 2.16 2.83 10.02
C TRP A 67 1.36 1.71 9.38
N VAL A 68 1.05 1.86 8.10
CA VAL A 68 0.31 0.88 7.30
C VAL A 68 1.24 0.05 6.43
N ALA A 69 2.52 -0.09 6.80
CA ALA A 69 3.52 -0.88 6.08
C ALA A 69 3.56 -0.62 4.55
N LEU A 70 3.17 0.58 4.12
CA LEU A 70 3.11 0.99 2.73
C LEU A 70 4.38 1.75 2.38
N LEU A 71 5.03 1.31 1.31
CA LEU A 71 6.18 2.01 0.75
C LEU A 71 5.73 2.82 -0.46
N LEU A 72 5.70 4.14 -0.27
CA LEU A 72 5.31 5.11 -1.31
C LEU A 72 6.39 5.23 -2.38
N ASP A 73 5.97 5.32 -3.63
CA ASP A 73 6.86 5.72 -4.73
C ASP A 73 6.86 7.26 -4.84
N GLU A 74 8.04 7.87 -4.87
CA GLU A 74 8.21 9.32 -4.98
C GLU A 74 7.69 9.89 -6.30
N THR A 75 7.62 9.05 -7.35
CA THR A 75 7.11 9.43 -8.67
C THR A 75 5.58 9.59 -8.70
N TRP A 76 4.87 9.16 -7.65
CA TRP A 76 3.42 9.28 -7.61
C TRP A 76 2.97 10.70 -7.28
N GLU A 77 1.86 11.13 -7.89
CA GLU A 77 1.16 12.32 -7.45
C GLU A 77 0.72 12.20 -5.98
N GLU A 78 0.66 13.33 -5.28
CA GLU A 78 0.26 13.39 -3.88
C GLU A 78 -1.14 12.79 -3.65
N SER A 79 -2.08 13.08 -4.56
CA SER A 79 -3.44 12.53 -4.56
C SER A 79 -3.45 11.00 -4.50
N LYS A 80 -2.64 10.36 -5.35
CA LYS A 80 -2.48 8.90 -5.39
C LYS A 80 -1.88 8.35 -4.10
N ARG A 81 -0.88 9.03 -3.53
CA ARG A 81 -0.27 8.63 -2.24
C ARG A 81 -1.31 8.65 -1.10
N ARG A 82 -2.11 9.71 -1.02
CA ARG A 82 -3.16 9.86 0.01
C ARG A 82 -4.24 8.78 -0.11
N GLU A 83 -4.67 8.51 -1.33
CA GLU A 83 -5.68 7.47 -1.60
C GLU A 83 -5.17 6.07 -1.25
N LEU A 84 -3.91 5.77 -1.59
CA LEU A 84 -3.28 4.50 -1.26
C LEU A 84 -3.20 4.27 0.25
N ILE A 85 -2.77 5.26 1.03
CA ILE A 85 -2.70 5.14 2.50
C ILE A 85 -4.08 4.84 3.09
N ARG A 86 -5.14 5.48 2.57
CA ARG A 86 -6.52 5.24 3.01
C ARG A 86 -7.01 3.83 2.69
N ARG A 87 -6.79 3.37 1.46
CA ARG A 87 -7.24 2.05 1.00
C ARG A 87 -6.44 0.91 1.61
N MET A 88 -5.18 1.14 1.98
CA MET A 88 -4.30 0.08 2.48
C MET A 88 -4.86 -0.66 3.70
N VAL A 89 -5.50 0.07 4.62
CA VAL A 89 -6.10 -0.51 5.82
C VAL A 89 -7.19 -1.53 5.47
N VAL A 90 -8.05 -1.19 4.50
CA VAL A 90 -9.12 -2.08 4.03
C VAL A 90 -8.54 -3.24 3.23
N LEU A 91 -7.58 -2.98 2.34
CA LEU A 91 -6.89 -4.01 1.55
C LEU A 91 -6.24 -5.08 2.43
N TYR A 92 -5.71 -4.68 3.59
CA TYR A 92 -5.10 -5.63 4.52
C TYR A 92 -6.08 -6.59 5.19
N THR A 93 -7.38 -6.27 5.22
CA THR A 93 -8.39 -7.23 5.71
C THR A 93 -8.58 -8.41 4.78
N VAL A 94 -8.26 -8.25 3.49
CA VAL A 94 -8.33 -9.28 2.45
C VAL A 94 -6.94 -9.69 1.95
N ARG A 95 -5.88 -9.35 2.70
CA ARG A 95 -4.51 -9.72 2.34
C ARG A 95 -4.40 -11.24 2.20
N GLY A 96 -3.67 -11.70 1.18
CA GLY A 96 -3.47 -13.12 0.93
C GLY A 96 -4.62 -13.80 0.19
N THR A 97 -5.65 -13.05 -0.22
CA THR A 97 -6.68 -13.54 -1.16
C THR A 97 -6.35 -13.15 -2.58
N VAL A 98 -6.94 -13.84 -3.55
CA VAL A 98 -6.86 -13.48 -4.97
C VAL A 98 -7.37 -12.06 -5.19
N GLU A 99 -8.48 -11.69 -4.55
CA GLU A 99 -9.07 -10.35 -4.59
C GLU A 99 -8.12 -9.29 -4.05
N GLY A 100 -7.50 -9.53 -2.90
CA GLY A 100 -6.55 -8.61 -2.28
C GLY A 100 -5.32 -8.37 -3.16
N ILE A 101 -4.73 -9.43 -3.73
CA ILE A 101 -3.59 -9.31 -4.65
C ILE A 101 -4.00 -8.55 -5.92
N ARG A 102 -5.19 -8.83 -6.45
CA ARG A 102 -5.72 -8.17 -7.65
C ARG A 102 -5.88 -6.68 -7.42
N GLU A 103 -6.55 -6.30 -6.35
CA GLU A 103 -6.82 -4.90 -6.00
C GLU A 103 -5.52 -4.15 -5.69
N PHE A 104 -4.59 -4.79 -4.97
CA PHE A 104 -3.29 -4.21 -4.68
C PHE A 104 -2.49 -3.86 -5.94
N VAL A 105 -2.36 -4.83 -6.86
CA VAL A 105 -1.65 -4.64 -8.12
C VAL A 105 -2.37 -3.63 -9.02
N GLU A 106 -3.70 -3.63 -9.02
CA GLU A 106 -4.52 -2.66 -9.76
C GLU A 106 -4.28 -1.23 -9.29
N ILE A 107 -4.21 -0.97 -7.97
CA ILE A 107 -3.96 0.39 -7.48
C ILE A 107 -2.51 0.82 -7.79
N TYR A 108 -1.55 -0.10 -7.72
CA TYR A 108 -0.15 0.21 -8.01
C TYR A 108 0.05 0.55 -9.49
N THR A 109 -0.47 -0.32 -10.38
CA THR A 109 -0.26 -0.24 -11.83
C THR A 109 -1.30 0.59 -12.58
N GLY A 110 -2.46 0.83 -11.98
CA GLY A 110 -3.66 1.35 -12.67
C GLY A 110 -4.32 0.32 -13.59
N ILE A 111 -3.86 -0.94 -13.60
CA ILE A 111 -4.29 -1.98 -14.52
C ILE A 111 -4.79 -3.18 -13.71
N LYS A 112 -6.01 -3.62 -14.01
CA LYS A 112 -6.58 -4.82 -13.39
C LYS A 112 -5.79 -6.06 -13.82
N PRO A 113 -5.12 -6.78 -12.91
CA PRO A 113 -4.37 -7.98 -13.27
C PRO A 113 -5.29 -9.20 -13.41
N GLU A 114 -4.81 -10.18 -14.16
CA GLU A 114 -5.35 -11.53 -14.21
C GLU A 114 -4.47 -12.44 -13.33
N ILE A 115 -5.08 -13.13 -12.38
CA ILE A 115 -4.38 -14.06 -11.49
C ILE A 115 -4.71 -15.48 -11.96
N VAL A 116 -3.67 -16.27 -12.21
CA VAL A 116 -3.78 -17.65 -12.69
C VAL A 116 -3.17 -18.57 -11.65
N GLU A 117 -3.98 -19.47 -11.10
CA GLU A 117 -3.52 -20.53 -10.20
C GLU A 117 -2.92 -21.69 -11.01
N GLU A 118 -1.75 -22.18 -10.61
CA GLU A 118 -1.06 -23.25 -11.34
C GLU A 118 -1.64 -24.64 -11.06
N SER A 119 -2.49 -24.75 -10.04
CA SER A 119 -3.26 -25.94 -9.69
C SER A 119 -4.17 -26.44 -10.85
N GLY A 120 -4.49 -25.56 -11.81
CA GLY A 120 -5.22 -25.89 -13.04
C GLY A 120 -4.42 -25.72 -14.33
N ALA A 121 -3.15 -25.30 -14.27
CA ALA A 121 -2.31 -25.04 -15.43
C ALA A 121 -1.62 -26.32 -15.96
N GLY A 122 -2.42 -27.33 -16.29
CA GLY A 122 -1.95 -28.45 -17.10
C GLY A 122 -1.71 -28.01 -18.54
N TRP A 123 -0.59 -28.39 -19.14
CA TRP A 123 -0.31 -28.09 -20.55
C TRP A 123 -1.36 -28.73 -21.46
N ARG A 124 -1.92 -27.96 -22.40
CA ARG A 124 -2.81 -28.50 -23.45
C ARG A 124 -1.96 -29.30 -24.46
N ILE A 125 -2.21 -30.60 -24.51
CA ILE A 125 -1.53 -31.59 -25.35
C ILE A 125 -1.75 -31.26 -26.84
N GLY A 126 -0.67 -31.29 -27.66
CA GLY A 126 -0.79 -31.31 -29.13
C GLY A 126 0.14 -30.39 -29.94
N VAL A 127 0.97 -29.52 -29.33
CA VAL A 127 1.80 -28.56 -30.12
C VAL A 127 3.31 -28.67 -29.88
N LYS A 128 3.80 -28.95 -28.66
CA LYS A 128 5.25 -28.90 -28.36
C LYS A 128 5.83 -30.06 -27.52
N SER A 129 5.03 -31.02 -27.09
CA SER A 129 5.51 -32.07 -26.17
C SER A 129 5.13 -33.46 -26.65
N THR A 130 6.11 -34.37 -26.65
CA THR A 130 5.87 -35.80 -26.91
C THR A 130 5.47 -36.47 -25.60
N ILE A 131 4.32 -37.17 -25.59
CA ILE A 131 3.84 -37.92 -24.42
C ILE A 131 4.92 -38.94 -24.01
N GLY A 132 5.36 -38.88 -22.75
CA GLY A 132 6.33 -39.82 -22.17
C GLY A 132 7.82 -39.46 -22.31
N LYS A 133 8.20 -38.33 -22.95
CA LYS A 133 9.59 -37.83 -22.96
C LYS A 133 9.77 -36.56 -22.13
N ASP A 134 9.08 -35.49 -22.54
CA ASP A 134 9.20 -34.15 -21.91
C ASP A 134 7.83 -33.63 -21.43
N ALA A 135 6.80 -34.47 -21.53
CA ALA A 135 5.45 -34.16 -21.10
C ALA A 135 5.24 -34.55 -19.62
N LYS A 136 5.39 -33.60 -18.70
CA LYS A 136 4.85 -33.73 -17.33
C LYS A 136 3.38 -33.31 -17.39
N VAL A 137 2.48 -34.30 -17.46
CA VAL A 137 1.05 -34.08 -17.74
C VAL A 137 0.36 -33.36 -16.57
N PHE A 138 0.86 -33.56 -15.35
CA PHE A 138 0.38 -32.91 -14.13
C PHE A 138 1.56 -32.75 -13.15
N GLY A 139 1.70 -31.59 -12.51
CA GLY A 139 2.18 -31.61 -11.12
C GLY A 139 1.01 -32.10 -10.26
N THR A 140 1.29 -32.83 -9.17
CA THR A 140 0.21 -33.21 -8.25
C THR A 140 -0.45 -31.95 -7.68
N TRP A 141 -1.72 -32.06 -7.27
CA TRP A 141 -2.38 -30.94 -6.59
C TRP A 141 -1.54 -30.44 -5.40
N GLU A 142 -0.89 -31.34 -4.67
CA GLU A 142 0.04 -31.01 -3.59
C GLU A 142 1.27 -30.19 -4.06
N GLU A 143 1.80 -30.46 -5.25
CA GLU A 143 2.94 -29.74 -5.84
C GLU A 143 2.56 -28.32 -6.32
N ASN A 144 1.33 -28.11 -6.80
CA ASN A 144 0.95 -26.88 -7.52
C ASN A 144 -0.14 -26.04 -6.82
N ALA A 145 -0.83 -26.56 -5.80
CA ALA A 145 -1.91 -25.84 -5.10
C ALA A 145 -1.45 -24.55 -4.43
N HIS A 146 -0.17 -24.46 -4.11
CA HIS A 146 0.43 -23.29 -3.48
C HIS A 146 1.13 -22.37 -4.50
N ARG A 147 0.93 -22.54 -5.81
CA ARG A 147 1.61 -21.77 -6.86
C ARG A 147 0.64 -20.93 -7.65
N PHE A 148 0.97 -19.65 -7.83
CA PHE A 148 0.19 -18.74 -8.68
C PHE A 148 1.08 -17.77 -9.45
N SER A 149 0.53 -17.30 -10.57
CA SER A 149 1.12 -16.31 -11.44
C SER A 149 0.23 -15.08 -11.53
N VAL A 150 0.84 -13.89 -11.53
CA VAL A 150 0.15 -12.60 -11.67
C VAL A 150 0.47 -12.03 -13.04
N LEU A 151 -0.55 -11.83 -13.87
CA LEU A 151 -0.42 -11.35 -15.24
C LEU A 151 -1.03 -9.95 -15.36
N VAL A 152 -0.23 -8.98 -15.76
CA VAL A 152 -0.69 -7.61 -15.99
C VAL A 152 -0.70 -7.34 -17.50
N LYS A 153 -1.90 -7.09 -18.05
CA LYS A 153 -2.09 -6.80 -19.48
C LYS A 153 -1.83 -5.33 -19.75
N THR A 154 -0.77 -5.02 -20.47
CA THR A 154 -0.36 -3.63 -20.74
C THR A 154 0.09 -3.46 -22.17
N PHE A 155 -0.22 -2.32 -22.78
CA PHE A 155 0.31 -1.96 -24.09
C PHE A 155 1.67 -1.26 -24.01
N ASP A 156 2.00 -0.68 -22.86
CA ASP A 156 3.26 0.01 -22.63
C ASP A 156 4.35 -0.96 -22.16
N GLU A 157 5.57 -0.78 -22.67
CA GLU A 157 6.75 -1.45 -22.10
C GLU A 157 6.95 -0.97 -20.66
N PHE A 158 6.75 -1.87 -19.69
CA PHE A 158 7.19 -1.62 -18.33
C PHE A 158 8.72 -1.66 -18.31
N ASP A 159 9.33 -0.56 -17.90
CA ASP A 159 10.75 -0.49 -17.58
C ASP A 159 11.11 -1.52 -16.49
N LEU A 160 12.34 -2.06 -16.55
CA LEU A 160 12.86 -3.12 -15.68
C LEU A 160 12.70 -2.74 -14.19
N GLU A 161 12.93 -1.47 -13.86
CA GLU A 161 12.80 -0.94 -12.50
C GLU A 161 11.37 -1.02 -11.96
N ARG A 162 10.36 -0.70 -12.80
CA ARG A 162 8.95 -0.82 -12.41
C ARG A 162 8.54 -2.27 -12.22
N ARG A 163 9.06 -3.20 -13.05
CA ARG A 163 8.78 -4.64 -12.91
C ARG A 163 9.32 -5.19 -11.60
N GLU A 164 10.55 -4.82 -11.23
CA GLU A 164 11.17 -5.21 -9.97
C GLU A 164 10.42 -4.63 -8.76
N LYS A 165 10.02 -3.36 -8.83
CA LYS A 165 9.19 -2.74 -7.77
C LYS A 165 7.90 -3.51 -7.56
N ILE A 166 7.17 -3.85 -8.63
CA ILE A 166 5.91 -4.58 -8.52
C ILE A 166 6.12 -6.00 -8.03
N ARG A 167 7.14 -6.70 -8.52
CA ARG A 167 7.50 -8.04 -8.03
C ARG A 167 7.82 -8.01 -6.54
N GLY A 168 8.67 -7.08 -6.11
CA GLY A 168 9.01 -6.89 -4.70
C GLY A 168 7.79 -6.60 -3.83
N ARG A 169 6.81 -5.85 -4.36
CA ARG A 169 5.55 -5.55 -3.65
C ARG A 169 4.62 -6.76 -3.54
N VAL A 170 4.41 -7.50 -4.64
CA VAL A 170 3.59 -8.72 -4.62
C VAL A 170 4.20 -9.77 -3.69
N LEU A 171 5.52 -9.85 -3.58
CA LEU A 171 6.20 -10.75 -2.63
C LEU A 171 5.88 -10.42 -1.16
N ILE A 172 5.70 -9.15 -0.81
CA ILE A 172 5.31 -8.72 0.54
C ILE A 172 3.84 -9.05 0.84
N GLU A 173 2.97 -8.94 -0.17
CA GLU A 173 1.52 -9.19 -0.03
C GLU A 173 1.13 -10.67 -0.20
N LYS A 174 2.08 -11.52 -0.62
CA LYS A 174 1.85 -12.94 -0.84
C LYS A 174 1.40 -13.63 0.47
N PRO A 175 0.35 -14.46 0.43
CA PRO A 175 -0.01 -15.28 1.58
C PRO A 175 1.17 -16.18 2.01
N ALA A 176 1.22 -16.50 3.31
CA ALA A 176 2.23 -17.41 3.83
C ALA A 176 2.12 -18.77 3.12
N HIS A 177 3.26 -19.43 2.89
CA HIS A 177 3.36 -20.76 2.27
C HIS A 177 2.91 -20.88 0.80
N THR A 178 2.67 -19.77 0.11
CA THR A 178 2.44 -19.77 -1.35
C THR A 178 3.73 -19.47 -2.12
N GLU A 179 3.86 -19.82 -3.39
CA GLU A 179 4.98 -19.51 -4.26
C GLU A 179 4.48 -18.66 -5.43
N LEU A 180 5.06 -17.48 -5.60
CA LEU A 180 4.82 -16.61 -6.75
C LEU A 180 5.74 -17.08 -7.88
N VAL A 181 5.18 -17.76 -8.87
CA VAL A 181 5.98 -18.41 -9.91
C VAL A 181 6.41 -17.43 -11.00
N HIS A 182 5.49 -16.56 -11.44
CA HIS A 182 5.78 -15.56 -12.45
C HIS A 182 4.95 -14.28 -12.28
N VAL A 183 5.58 -13.13 -12.50
CA VAL A 183 4.90 -11.84 -12.74
C VAL A 183 5.09 -11.49 -14.21
N GLY A 184 4.06 -11.70 -15.01
CA GLY A 184 4.12 -11.59 -16.46
C GLY A 184 3.47 -10.33 -17.00
N TRP A 185 4.08 -9.76 -18.04
CA TRP A 185 3.60 -8.59 -18.76
C TRP A 185 3.31 -9.02 -20.18
N PHE A 186 2.04 -8.96 -20.58
CA PHE A 186 1.64 -9.35 -21.94
C PHE A 186 0.92 -8.19 -22.61
N ALA A 187 1.35 -7.90 -23.84
CA ALA A 187 0.64 -6.94 -24.66
C ALA A 187 -0.69 -7.54 -25.13
N SER A 188 -1.77 -6.77 -25.04
CA SER A 188 -3.14 -7.27 -25.24
C SER A 188 -3.39 -7.88 -26.63
N TYR A 189 -2.50 -7.69 -27.60
CA TYR A 189 -2.56 -8.34 -28.91
C TYR A 189 -2.09 -9.81 -28.91
N TRP A 190 -1.42 -10.27 -27.85
CA TRP A 190 -1.00 -11.66 -27.67
C TRP A 190 -2.13 -12.49 -27.03
N GLN A 191 -3.15 -12.81 -27.82
CA GLN A 191 -4.06 -13.92 -27.51
C GLN A 191 -3.65 -15.14 -28.34
N ILE A 192 -2.84 -16.02 -27.73
CA ILE A 192 -2.49 -17.30 -28.32
C ILE A 192 -3.79 -18.13 -28.41
N GLY A 193 -4.17 -18.50 -29.63
CA GLY A 193 -5.37 -19.28 -29.93
C GLY A 193 -6.54 -18.53 -30.56
N VAL A 194 -6.47 -17.19 -30.72
CA VAL A 194 -7.52 -16.42 -31.42
C VAL A 194 -7.01 -15.70 -32.67
N ARG A 195 -5.79 -15.13 -32.66
CA ARG A 195 -5.25 -14.37 -33.82
C ARG A 195 -3.78 -14.57 -34.16
N SER A 196 -3.02 -15.37 -33.41
CA SER A 196 -1.61 -15.60 -33.75
C SER A 196 -1.19 -17.04 -33.47
N THR A 197 -0.64 -17.68 -34.49
CA THR A 197 0.00 -19.00 -34.41
C THR A 197 1.49 -18.79 -34.17
N ALA A 198 1.99 -19.28 -33.03
CA ALA A 198 3.42 -19.24 -32.73
C ALA A 198 4.19 -20.00 -33.83
N GLY A 199 5.06 -19.29 -34.56
CA GLY A 199 5.84 -19.82 -35.68
C GLY A 199 5.39 -19.39 -37.08
N VAL A 200 4.26 -18.69 -37.23
CA VAL A 200 3.79 -18.16 -38.53
C VAL A 200 3.93 -16.64 -38.61
N ASP A 201 3.39 -15.91 -37.63
CA ASP A 201 3.36 -14.43 -37.64
C ASP A 201 4.21 -13.80 -36.52
N MET A 202 5.00 -14.62 -35.83
CA MET A 202 5.83 -14.18 -34.72
C MET A 202 7.11 -13.55 -35.27
N LYS A 203 7.22 -12.22 -35.28
CA LYS A 203 8.51 -11.55 -35.46
C LYS A 203 9.25 -11.58 -34.12
N VAL A 204 10.07 -12.61 -33.92
CA VAL A 204 11.04 -12.65 -32.82
C VAL A 204 12.17 -11.71 -33.20
N GLY A 205 12.34 -10.61 -32.47
CA GLY A 205 13.38 -9.64 -32.75
C GLY A 205 14.06 -9.16 -31.48
N GLY A 206 15.38 -9.36 -31.44
CA GLY A 206 16.37 -8.51 -30.77
C GLY A 206 16.47 -8.64 -29.26
#